data_AF-A0A4U3M8L7-F1
#
_entry.id   AF-A0A4U3M8L7-F1
#
_cell.length_a   1.000
_cell.length_b   1.000
_cell.length_c   1.000
_cell.angle_alpha   90.00
_cell.angle_beta   90.00
_cell.angle_gamma   90.00
#
_symmetry.space_group_name_H-M   'P 1'
#
loop_
_entity.id
_entity.type
_entity.pdbx_description
1 polymer ?
#
loop_
_entity_poly.entity_id
_entity_poly.type
_entity_poly.pdbx_seq_one_letter_code
_entity_poly.pdbx_strand_id
1 'polypeptide(L)'
;MDNITFLPWPKTPRLYDPKGYCITEKLDGTNAAVIITDDGQVGAQSRKRLITPDADNHGFARWVEQNYETLIEVLGPGHHFGEWWGNGIQRGYGLKNGDKRFSLFNVDRFGFLEFDSPLPELGVVPKLYDGIWSDRAVASALENLRRDGSVAAPGFDKPEGICIFGRADRRIYKVILDKTPDAHVIDDTTALAA
;
A
#
# COMPACT_ATOMS: atom_id res chain seq x y z
N MET A 1 -13.08 -15.45 -44.88
CA MET A 1 -12.33 -14.34 -44.26
C MET A 1 -12.44 -14.51 -42.75
N ASP A 2 -12.04 -15.69 -42.23
CA ASP A 2 -12.67 -16.20 -40.99
C ASP A 2 -11.71 -16.20 -39.79
N ASN A 3 -10.57 -15.50 -39.90
CA ASN A 3 -9.55 -15.43 -38.84
C ASN A 3 -9.30 -14.01 -38.31
N ILE A 4 -10.20 -13.05 -38.56
CA ILE A 4 -10.07 -11.69 -37.99
C ILE A 4 -11.07 -11.54 -36.84
N THR A 5 -10.55 -11.62 -35.60
CA THR A 5 -11.34 -11.38 -34.39
C THR A 5 -11.34 -9.88 -34.08
N PHE A 6 -12.52 -9.29 -33.94
CA PHE A 6 -12.67 -7.93 -33.45
C PHE A 6 -12.21 -7.86 -31.99
N LEU A 7 -11.25 -6.95 -31.71
CA LEU A 7 -10.82 -6.61 -30.37
C LEU A 7 -11.20 -5.16 -30.09
N PRO A 8 -12.16 -4.89 -29.18
CA PRO A 8 -12.53 -3.51 -28.86
C PRO A 8 -11.39 -2.78 -28.16
N TRP A 9 -11.22 -1.50 -28.48
CA TRP A 9 -10.35 -0.62 -27.72
C TRP A 9 -10.94 -0.40 -26.31
N PRO A 10 -10.17 -0.55 -25.22
CA PRO A 10 -10.68 -0.33 -23.87
C PRO A 10 -11.03 1.14 -23.65
N LYS A 11 -11.93 1.41 -22.68
CA LYS A 11 -12.23 2.79 -22.29
C LYS A 11 -10.97 3.48 -21.75
N THR A 12 -10.73 4.71 -22.19
CA THR A 12 -9.66 5.56 -21.65
C THR A 12 -10.21 6.34 -20.44
N PRO A 13 -9.69 6.12 -19.22
CA PRO A 13 -10.05 6.89 -18.04
C PRO A 13 -9.61 8.36 -18.18
N ARG A 14 -10.32 9.28 -17.53
CA ARG A 14 -9.95 10.70 -17.47
C ARG A 14 -8.90 10.90 -16.37
N LEU A 15 -7.89 11.75 -16.62
CA LEU A 15 -6.94 12.13 -15.57
C LEU A 15 -7.66 12.85 -14.41
N TYR A 16 -8.48 13.86 -14.75
CA TYR A 16 -9.34 14.58 -13.80
C TYR A 16 -10.70 13.88 -13.64
N ASP A 17 -10.68 12.64 -13.13
CA ASP A 17 -11.90 11.91 -12.77
C ASP A 17 -12.39 12.30 -11.37
N PRO A 18 -13.70 12.55 -11.16
CA PRO A 18 -14.23 12.90 -9.85
C PRO A 18 -14.12 11.78 -8.80
N LYS A 19 -13.93 10.52 -9.22
CA LYS A 19 -13.60 9.43 -8.29
C LYS A 19 -12.22 9.62 -7.65
N GLY A 20 -11.35 10.40 -8.29
CA GLY A 20 -10.06 10.78 -7.76
C GLY A 20 -9.08 9.63 -7.59
N TYR A 21 -8.11 9.89 -6.71
CA TYR A 21 -6.94 9.10 -6.43
C TYR A 21 -6.74 9.01 -4.93
N CYS A 22 -6.16 7.91 -4.49
CA CYS A 22 -5.63 7.78 -3.15
C CYS A 22 -4.11 7.68 -3.23
N ILE A 23 -3.41 8.54 -2.48
CA ILE A 23 -1.96 8.44 -2.30
C ILE A 23 -1.70 7.87 -0.93
N THR A 24 -0.89 6.82 -0.86
CA THR A 24 -0.46 6.20 0.40
C THR A 24 1.06 6.21 0.49
N GLU A 25 1.60 6.12 1.70
CA GLU A 25 3.00 5.78 1.86
C GLU A 25 3.28 4.42 1.21
N LYS A 26 4.38 4.33 0.45
CA LYS A 26 4.89 3.06 -0.04
C LYS A 26 5.82 2.48 1.02
N LEU A 27 5.42 1.31 1.51
CA LEU A 27 6.24 0.53 2.44
C LEU A 27 7.18 -0.40 1.67
N ASP A 28 8.43 -0.46 2.15
CA ASP A 28 9.47 -1.33 1.61
C ASP A 28 9.58 -2.59 2.47
N GLY A 29 8.82 -3.61 2.08
CA GLY A 29 8.82 -4.91 2.74
C GLY A 29 8.75 -6.03 1.71
N THR A 30 7.78 -6.92 1.90
CA THR A 30 7.40 -7.90 0.90
C THR A 30 5.89 -7.92 0.74
N ASN A 31 5.44 -7.95 -0.52
CA ASN A 31 4.03 -8.15 -0.81
C ASN A 31 3.54 -9.47 -0.24
N ALA A 32 2.38 -9.41 0.41
CA ALA A 32 1.74 -10.52 1.08
C ALA A 32 0.21 -10.40 0.96
N ALA A 33 -0.50 -11.50 1.18
CA ALA A 33 -1.95 -11.45 1.38
C ALA A 33 -2.44 -12.55 2.32
N VAL A 34 -3.48 -12.22 3.09
CA VAL A 34 -4.31 -13.18 3.82
C VAL A 34 -5.48 -13.56 2.92
N ILE A 35 -5.73 -14.86 2.77
CA ILE A 35 -6.84 -15.42 2.00
C ILE A 35 -7.79 -16.04 3.00
N ILE A 36 -9.07 -15.64 2.94
CA ILE A 36 -10.12 -16.20 3.79
C ILE A 36 -11.23 -16.69 2.87
N THR A 37 -11.52 -17.98 2.93
CA THR A 37 -12.60 -18.59 2.13
C THR A 37 -13.96 -18.39 2.82
N ASP A 38 -15.05 -18.58 2.08
CA ASP A 38 -16.39 -18.45 2.64
C ASP A 38 -16.71 -19.52 3.71
N ASP A 39 -16.02 -20.66 3.69
CA ASP A 39 -16.09 -21.71 4.71
C ASP A 39 -15.11 -21.50 5.89
N GLY A 40 -14.40 -20.37 5.93
CA GLY A 40 -13.56 -19.97 7.05
C GLY A 40 -12.13 -20.53 7.06
N GLN A 41 -11.66 -21.11 5.95
CA GLN A 41 -10.25 -21.50 5.81
C GLN A 41 -9.39 -20.28 5.59
N VAL A 42 -8.21 -20.26 6.24
CA VAL A 42 -7.25 -19.16 6.15
C VAL A 42 -5.97 -19.62 5.49
N GLY A 43 -5.50 -18.87 4.51
CA GLY A 43 -4.25 -19.09 3.81
C GLY A 43 -3.39 -17.84 3.75
N ALA A 44 -2.09 -18.03 3.58
CA ALA A 44 -1.13 -16.95 3.35
C ALA A 44 -0.51 -17.06 1.97
N GLN A 45 -0.25 -15.91 1.33
CA GLN A 45 0.49 -15.87 0.07
C GLN A 45 1.53 -14.76 0.05
N SER A 46 2.57 -14.99 -0.74
CA SER A 46 3.48 -13.96 -1.24
C SER A 46 2.97 -13.43 -2.59
N ARG A 47 3.72 -12.51 -3.22
CA ARG A 47 3.44 -12.07 -4.60
C ARG A 47 3.33 -13.20 -5.63
N LYS A 48 4.08 -14.28 -5.45
CA LYS A 48 4.31 -15.29 -6.49
C LYS A 48 3.66 -16.64 -6.24
N ARG A 49 3.27 -16.92 -4.99
CA ARG A 49 2.80 -18.25 -4.56
C ARG A 49 2.10 -18.19 -3.20
N LEU A 50 1.27 -19.20 -2.94
CA LEU A 50 0.87 -19.60 -1.59
C LEU A 50 2.11 -19.98 -0.77
N ILE A 51 2.05 -19.73 0.53
CA ILE A 51 3.12 -20.04 1.48
C ILE A 51 2.53 -20.72 2.73
N THR A 52 3.36 -21.49 3.42
CA THR A 52 3.01 -22.19 4.66
C THR A 52 4.08 -21.89 5.72
N PRO A 53 3.85 -22.21 7.00
CA PRO A 53 4.88 -22.05 8.04
C PRO A 53 6.19 -22.81 7.75
N ASP A 54 6.14 -23.91 6.98
CA ASP A 54 7.31 -24.68 6.54
C ASP A 54 8.02 -24.06 5.32
N ALA A 55 7.28 -23.33 4.48
CA ALA A 55 7.76 -22.65 3.29
C ALA A 55 7.44 -21.15 3.34
N ASP A 56 7.89 -20.51 4.42
CA ASP A 56 7.46 -19.18 4.86
C ASP A 56 8.08 -18.02 4.03
N ASN A 57 7.53 -16.83 4.20
CA ASN A 57 8.04 -15.55 3.75
C ASN A 57 8.26 -14.61 4.95
N HIS A 58 9.44 -14.67 5.57
CA HIS A 58 9.83 -13.84 6.72
C HIS A 58 8.93 -13.94 7.96
N GLY A 59 8.31 -15.10 8.19
CA GLY A 59 7.41 -15.36 9.31
C GLY A 59 5.95 -14.96 9.07
N PHE A 60 5.60 -14.50 7.86
CA PHE A 60 4.23 -14.09 7.55
C PHE A 60 3.24 -15.25 7.60
N ALA A 61 3.58 -16.41 7.04
CA ALA A 61 2.65 -17.54 7.02
C ALA A 61 2.37 -18.05 8.44
N ARG A 62 3.41 -18.11 9.27
CA ARG A 62 3.30 -18.41 10.69
C ARG A 62 2.47 -17.38 11.46
N TRP A 63 2.66 -16.09 11.20
CA TRP A 63 1.84 -15.04 11.83
C TRP A 63 0.36 -15.16 11.44
N VAL A 64 0.05 -15.47 10.17
CA VAL A 64 -1.33 -15.72 9.74
C VAL A 64 -1.93 -16.93 10.45
N GLU A 65 -1.19 -18.04 10.51
CA GLU A 65 -1.63 -19.25 11.22
C GLU A 65 -1.88 -18.99 12.71
N GLN A 66 -1.07 -18.18 13.36
CA GLN A 66 -1.21 -17.87 14.79
C GLN A 66 -2.38 -16.93 15.11
N ASN A 67 -2.83 -16.14 14.13
CA ASN A 67 -3.84 -15.09 14.33
C ASN A 67 -5.13 -15.33 13.53
N TYR A 68 -5.34 -16.55 13.01
CA TYR A 68 -6.39 -16.83 12.03
C TYR A 68 -7.81 -16.45 12.50
N GLU A 69 -8.14 -16.67 13.77
CA GLU A 69 -9.47 -16.38 14.32
C GLU A 69 -9.77 -14.88 14.27
N THR A 70 -8.85 -14.05 14.78
CA THR A 70 -8.96 -12.59 14.73
C THR A 70 -8.96 -12.09 13.28
N LEU A 71 -8.16 -12.70 12.40
CA LEU A 71 -8.13 -12.34 10.98
C LEU A 71 -9.49 -12.62 10.30
N ILE A 72 -10.16 -13.72 10.62
CA ILE A 72 -11.51 -14.03 10.12
C ILE A 72 -12.50 -12.97 10.61
N GLU A 73 -12.50 -12.66 11.90
CA GLU A 73 -13.41 -11.68 12.51
C GLU A 73 -13.24 -10.29 11.88
N VAL A 74 -12.00 -9.85 11.71
CA VAL A 74 -11.68 -8.49 11.27
C VAL A 74 -11.80 -8.32 9.76
N LEU A 75 -11.30 -9.28 8.97
CA LEU A 75 -11.18 -9.12 7.52
C LEU A 75 -12.38 -9.69 6.77
N GLY A 76 -12.99 -10.75 7.31
CA GLY A 76 -14.02 -11.55 6.64
C GLY A 76 -13.51 -12.26 5.37
N PRO A 77 -14.38 -12.96 4.64
CA PRO A 77 -13.98 -13.64 3.40
C PRO A 77 -13.39 -12.70 2.34
N GLY A 78 -12.41 -13.21 1.60
CA GLY A 78 -11.75 -12.52 0.48
C GLY A 78 -10.24 -12.69 0.41
N HIS A 79 -9.62 -11.97 -0.53
CA HIS A 79 -8.17 -11.84 -0.64
C HIS A 79 -7.75 -10.44 -0.18
N HIS A 80 -7.03 -10.39 0.94
CA HIS A 80 -6.65 -9.16 1.62
C HIS A 80 -5.16 -8.90 1.41
N PHE A 81 -4.86 -8.12 0.38
CA PHE A 81 -3.50 -7.77 0.00
C PHE A 81 -2.94 -6.63 0.85
N GLY A 82 -1.66 -6.75 1.21
CA GLY A 82 -0.92 -5.75 1.95
C GLY A 82 0.59 -5.92 1.80
N GLU A 83 1.32 -5.12 2.58
CA GLU A 83 2.76 -5.24 2.74
C GLU A 83 3.06 -5.88 4.09
N TRP A 84 3.91 -6.90 4.08
CA TRP A 84 4.55 -7.43 5.28
C TRP A 84 5.93 -6.78 5.43
N TRP A 85 6.14 -6.02 6.49
CA TRP A 85 7.31 -5.15 6.67
C TRP A 85 7.76 -5.09 8.13
N GLY A 86 8.99 -4.64 8.37
CA GLY A 86 9.55 -4.52 9.71
C GLY A 86 10.86 -5.28 9.89
N ASN A 87 11.21 -5.60 11.13
CA ASN A 87 12.53 -6.11 11.50
C ASN A 87 12.96 -7.31 10.65
N GLY A 88 14.12 -7.20 10.00
CA GLY A 88 14.67 -8.26 9.13
C GLY A 88 14.04 -8.34 7.73
N ILE A 89 13.26 -7.34 7.31
CA ILE A 89 12.67 -7.25 5.97
C ILE A 89 13.01 -5.88 5.36
N GLN A 90 13.76 -5.88 4.25
CA GLN A 90 14.15 -4.68 3.48
C GLN A 90 14.61 -3.52 4.39
N ARG A 91 13.91 -2.38 4.37
CA ARG A 91 14.27 -1.17 5.14
C ARG A 91 14.16 -1.36 6.65
N GLY A 92 13.42 -2.36 7.12
CA GLY A 92 13.27 -2.66 8.54
C GLY A 92 12.47 -1.63 9.36
N TYR A 93 12.40 -0.38 8.89
CA TYR A 93 11.69 0.75 9.51
C TYR A 93 12.06 1.00 10.97
N GLY A 94 13.29 0.66 11.36
CA GLY A 94 13.76 0.83 12.74
C GLY A 94 13.15 -0.14 13.76
N LEU A 95 12.19 -1.00 13.37
CA LEU A 95 11.54 -1.95 14.26
C LEU A 95 12.55 -2.96 14.82
N LYS A 96 12.38 -3.34 16.09
CA LYS A 96 13.34 -4.14 16.87
C LYS A 96 12.72 -5.45 17.34
N ASN A 97 13.55 -6.37 17.82
CA ASN A 97 13.11 -7.60 18.46
C ASN A 97 12.16 -8.47 17.61
N GLY A 98 12.34 -8.47 16.30
CA GLY A 98 11.48 -9.23 15.39
C GLY A 98 10.11 -8.61 15.09
N ASP A 99 9.82 -7.40 15.59
CA ASP A 99 8.56 -6.68 15.32
C ASP A 99 8.38 -6.47 13.81
N LYS A 100 7.24 -6.95 13.31
CA LYS A 100 6.82 -6.90 11.91
C LYS A 100 5.32 -6.64 11.86
N ARG A 101 4.89 -5.95 10.83
CA ARG A 101 3.52 -5.48 10.66
C ARG A 101 3.01 -5.84 9.28
N PHE A 102 1.71 -6.10 9.21
CA PHE A 102 0.97 -6.29 7.98
C PHE A 102 0.05 -5.11 7.73
N SER A 103 0.38 -4.29 6.73
CA SER A 103 -0.40 -3.12 6.37
C SER A 103 -1.17 -3.36 5.07
N LEU A 104 -2.50 -3.40 5.17
CA LEU A 104 -3.43 -3.59 4.06
C LEU A 104 -3.37 -2.44 3.07
N PHE A 105 -3.55 -2.74 1.77
CA PHE A 105 -3.56 -1.72 0.72
C PHE A 105 -4.92 -1.06 0.47
N ASN A 106 -6.02 -1.73 0.85
CA ASN A 106 -7.36 -1.23 0.58
C ASN A 106 -7.83 -0.28 1.68
N VAL A 107 -7.34 0.96 1.62
CA VAL A 107 -7.68 2.02 2.58
C VAL A 107 -9.17 2.32 2.65
N ASP A 108 -9.89 2.24 1.52
CA ASP A 108 -11.31 2.56 1.45
C ASP A 108 -12.14 1.52 2.24
N ARG A 109 -11.71 0.25 2.23
CA ARG A 109 -12.37 -0.83 2.99
C ARG A 109 -11.96 -0.85 4.45
N PHE A 110 -10.67 -0.61 4.74
CA PHE A 110 -10.09 -0.93 6.06
C PHE A 110 -9.62 0.27 6.87
N GLY A 111 -9.86 1.51 6.42
CA GLY A 111 -9.38 2.72 7.13
C GLY A 111 -9.82 2.84 8.59
N PHE A 112 -10.84 2.09 9.02
CA PHE A 112 -11.24 2.00 10.43
C PHE A 112 -10.19 1.31 11.33
N LEU A 113 -9.34 0.43 10.78
CA LEU A 113 -8.32 -0.30 11.55
C LEU A 113 -7.20 0.59 12.09
N GLU A 114 -7.01 1.79 11.55
CA GLU A 114 -6.01 2.74 12.07
C GLU A 114 -6.30 3.17 13.52
N PHE A 115 -7.54 3.05 13.98
CA PHE A 115 -7.97 3.53 15.30
C PHE A 115 -8.24 2.40 16.30
N ASP A 116 -8.61 1.20 15.83
CA ASP A 116 -9.19 0.15 16.68
C ASP A 116 -8.90 -1.27 16.16
N SER A 117 -7.67 -1.53 15.69
CA SER A 117 -7.28 -2.89 15.32
C SER A 117 -7.13 -3.76 16.59
N PRO A 118 -7.83 -4.90 16.69
CA PRO A 118 -7.65 -5.84 17.80
C PRO A 118 -6.30 -6.59 17.73
N LEU A 119 -5.58 -6.46 16.61
CA LEU A 119 -4.27 -7.06 16.39
C LEU A 119 -3.25 -5.94 16.11
N PRO A 120 -2.32 -5.64 17.03
CA PRO A 120 -1.38 -4.51 16.90
C PRO A 120 -0.51 -4.53 15.64
N GLU A 121 -0.20 -5.72 15.13
CA GLU A 121 0.60 -5.92 13.92
C GLU A 121 -0.21 -5.73 12.63
N LEU A 122 -1.55 -5.73 12.70
CA LEU A 122 -2.44 -5.54 11.55
C LEU A 122 -2.87 -4.08 11.47
N GLY A 123 -2.66 -3.47 10.31
CA GLY A 123 -3.14 -2.12 10.03
C GLY A 123 -3.35 -1.86 8.54
N VAL A 124 -3.32 -0.60 8.16
CA VAL A 124 -3.45 -0.14 6.77
C VAL A 124 -2.24 0.72 6.42
N VAL A 125 -1.85 0.76 5.15
CA VAL A 125 -0.83 1.72 4.70
C VAL A 125 -1.32 3.16 4.95
N PRO A 126 -0.47 4.07 5.48
CA PRO A 126 -0.90 5.44 5.78
C PRO A 126 -1.40 6.16 4.53
N LYS A 127 -2.58 6.76 4.63
CA LYS A 127 -3.13 7.62 3.59
C LYS A 127 -2.54 9.03 3.68
N LEU A 128 -1.92 9.48 2.60
CA LEU A 128 -1.27 10.80 2.50
C LEU A 128 -2.14 11.83 1.75
N TYR A 129 -3.01 11.36 0.86
CA TYR A 129 -3.96 12.19 0.12
C TYR A 129 -5.15 11.37 -0.36
N ASP A 130 -6.32 12.00 -0.42
CA ASP A 130 -7.54 11.43 -0.98
C ASP A 130 -8.34 12.53 -1.70
N GLY A 131 -8.49 12.42 -3.02
CA GLY A 131 -9.17 13.45 -3.80
C GLY A 131 -8.86 13.42 -5.30
N ILE A 132 -9.27 14.44 -6.03
CA ILE A 132 -9.03 14.57 -7.48
C ILE A 132 -7.53 14.67 -7.80
N TRP A 133 -7.12 14.43 -9.06
CA TRP A 133 -5.70 14.57 -9.45
C TRP A 133 -5.15 15.96 -9.10
N SER A 134 -3.97 15.98 -8.47
CA SER A 134 -3.24 17.19 -8.12
C SER A 134 -1.75 16.91 -8.09
N ASP A 135 -1.00 17.53 -8.99
CA ASP A 135 0.48 17.44 -8.98
C ASP A 135 1.04 17.99 -7.66
N ARG A 136 0.39 19.01 -7.09
CA ARG A 136 0.71 19.53 -5.75
C ARG A 136 0.54 18.47 -4.67
N ALA A 137 -0.52 17.66 -4.70
CA ALA A 137 -0.72 16.60 -3.71
C ALA A 137 0.38 15.54 -3.78
N VAL A 138 0.82 15.17 -4.98
CA VAL A 138 1.96 14.26 -5.18
C VAL A 138 3.25 14.87 -4.64
N ALA A 139 3.53 16.13 -4.98
CA ALA A 139 4.72 16.85 -4.51
C ALA A 139 4.73 17.01 -2.98
N SER A 140 3.62 17.45 -2.39
CA SER A 140 3.46 17.59 -0.92
C SER A 140 3.63 16.26 -0.20
N ALA A 141 3.07 15.16 -0.72
CA ALA A 141 3.21 13.86 -0.09
C ALA A 141 4.67 13.39 -0.06
N LEU A 142 5.40 13.55 -1.17
CA LEU A 142 6.82 13.23 -1.25
C LEU A 142 7.67 14.14 -0.34
N GLU A 143 7.38 15.44 -0.34
CA GLU A 143 8.13 16.41 0.46
C GLU A 143 7.94 16.20 1.96
N ASN A 144 6.71 15.93 2.40
CA ASN A 144 6.45 15.57 3.79
C ASN A 144 7.20 14.30 4.19
N LEU A 145 7.25 13.27 3.33
CA LEU A 145 8.04 12.08 3.62
C LEU A 145 9.55 12.35 3.67
N ARG A 146 10.08 13.24 2.82
CA ARG A 146 11.51 13.66 2.88
C ARG A 146 11.82 14.40 4.17
N ARG A 147 10.95 15.34 4.56
CA ARG A 147 11.17 16.24 5.70
C ARG A 147 10.91 15.56 7.03
N ASP A 148 9.81 14.82 7.13
CA ASP A 148 9.26 14.32 8.39
C ASP A 148 9.52 12.81 8.59
N GLY A 149 9.95 12.10 7.55
CA GLY A 149 10.17 10.65 7.57
C GLY A 149 8.90 9.84 7.33
N SER A 150 8.96 8.55 7.70
CA SER A 150 7.84 7.61 7.55
C SER A 150 6.67 7.96 8.47
N VAL A 151 5.46 7.98 7.93
CA VAL A 151 4.21 8.08 8.70
C VAL A 151 3.90 6.74 9.36
N ALA A 152 4.16 5.64 8.67
CA ALA A 152 3.93 4.29 9.21
C ALA A 152 4.85 3.94 10.38
N ALA A 153 6.07 4.49 10.40
CA ALA A 153 7.06 4.29 11.45
C ALA A 153 7.67 5.62 11.90
N PRO A 154 7.01 6.33 12.84
CA PRO A 154 7.50 7.60 13.35
C PRO A 154 8.96 7.53 13.82
N GLY A 155 9.78 8.49 13.38
CA GLY A 155 11.21 8.55 13.66
C GLY A 155 12.11 7.77 12.68
N PHE A 156 11.54 7.09 11.69
CA PHE A 156 12.30 6.49 10.59
C PHE A 156 12.45 7.50 9.43
N ASP A 157 13.67 7.93 9.15
CA ASP A 157 14.00 9.06 8.27
C ASP A 157 14.18 8.69 6.79
N LYS A 158 13.99 7.42 6.42
CA LYS A 158 14.26 6.91 5.05
C LYS A 158 13.06 6.17 4.44
N PRO A 159 11.85 6.77 4.38
CA PRO A 159 10.71 6.15 3.72
C PRO A 159 11.01 5.83 2.25
N GLU A 160 10.33 4.84 1.65
CA GLU A 160 10.61 4.45 0.26
C GLU A 160 10.01 5.43 -0.76
N GLY A 161 8.82 5.94 -0.48
CA GLY A 161 8.09 6.85 -1.35
C GLY A 161 6.58 6.68 -1.23
N ILE A 162 5.87 6.77 -2.35
CA ILE A 162 4.40 6.74 -2.38
C ILE A 162 3.85 5.75 -3.40
N CYS A 163 2.65 5.25 -3.14
CA CYS A 163 1.79 4.58 -4.10
C CYS A 163 0.59 5.47 -4.43
N ILE A 164 0.20 5.52 -5.71
CA ILE A 164 -0.94 6.30 -6.20
C ILE A 164 -1.94 5.33 -6.84
N PHE A 165 -3.08 5.14 -6.20
CA PHE A 165 -4.17 4.32 -6.72
C PHE A 165 -5.19 5.20 -7.46
N GLY A 166 -5.36 4.95 -8.76
CA GLY A 166 -6.41 5.57 -9.57
C GLY A 166 -7.73 4.82 -9.43
N ARG A 167 -8.79 5.47 -8.90
CA ARG A 167 -10.09 4.80 -8.71
C ARG A 167 -10.83 4.52 -10.02
N ALA A 168 -10.55 5.29 -11.07
CA ALA A 168 -11.17 5.15 -12.39
C ALA A 168 -10.61 3.96 -13.19
N ASP A 169 -9.29 3.73 -13.11
CA ASP A 169 -8.57 2.72 -13.89
C ASP A 169 -8.11 1.51 -13.06
N ARG A 170 -8.25 1.61 -11.73
CA ARG A 170 -7.82 0.63 -10.73
C ARG A 170 -6.34 0.28 -10.84
N ARG A 171 -5.52 1.20 -11.35
CA ARG A 171 -4.06 1.01 -11.45
C ARG A 171 -3.36 1.64 -10.26
N ILE A 172 -2.24 1.05 -9.90
CA ILE A 172 -1.34 1.56 -8.87
C ILE A 172 -0.05 1.98 -9.56
N TYR A 173 0.31 3.23 -9.36
CA TYR A 173 1.60 3.80 -9.75
C TYR A 173 2.44 3.99 -8.48
N LYS A 174 3.76 4.09 -8.64
CA LYS A 174 4.65 4.37 -7.51
C LYS A 174 5.68 5.42 -7.88
N VAL A 175 6.08 6.21 -6.88
CA VAL A 175 7.22 7.11 -6.94
C VAL A 175 8.15 6.72 -5.80
N ILE A 176 9.42 6.48 -6.10
CA ILE A 176 10.45 6.06 -5.13
C ILE A 176 11.37 7.26 -4.89
N LEU A 177 11.50 7.71 -3.65
CA LEU A 177 12.27 8.91 -3.29
C LEU A 177 13.72 8.80 -3.76
N ASP A 178 14.41 7.72 -3.41
CA ASP A 178 15.82 7.48 -3.75
C ASP A 178 16.10 7.36 -5.27
N LYS A 179 15.05 7.27 -6.10
CA LYS A 179 15.15 7.14 -7.56
C LYS A 179 14.55 8.32 -8.33
N THR A 180 14.01 9.30 -7.61
CA THR A 180 13.35 10.46 -8.20
C THR A 180 14.15 11.70 -7.85
N PRO A 181 14.74 12.40 -8.85
CA PRO A 181 15.43 13.67 -8.60
C PRO A 181 14.49 14.66 -7.88
N ASP A 182 15.04 15.60 -7.11
CA ASP A 182 14.27 16.61 -6.34
C ASP A 182 13.52 17.64 -7.22
N ALA A 183 13.34 17.36 -8.50
CA ALA A 183 12.91 18.29 -9.55
C ALA A 183 11.40 18.56 -9.65
N HIS A 184 10.61 18.28 -8.61
CA HIS A 184 9.17 18.57 -8.60
C HIS A 184 8.73 19.53 -7.48
N VAL A 185 9.67 20.28 -6.91
CA VAL A 185 9.32 21.52 -6.21
C VAL A 185 8.80 22.49 -7.27
N ILE A 186 7.48 22.53 -7.46
CA ILE A 186 6.83 23.62 -8.18
C ILE A 186 7.02 24.83 -7.28
N ASP A 187 8.01 25.66 -7.61
CA ASP A 187 8.22 26.94 -6.97
C ASP A 187 7.06 27.87 -7.36
N ASP A 188 6.04 27.97 -6.50
CA ASP A 188 4.90 28.86 -6.70
C ASP A 188 5.27 30.35 -6.58
N THR A 189 6.53 30.69 -6.32
CA THR A 189 6.97 32.08 -6.11
C THR A 189 7.08 32.94 -7.38
N THR A 190 6.84 32.39 -8.58
CA THR A 190 6.90 33.17 -9.84
C THR A 190 5.55 33.59 -10.44
N ALA A 191 4.40 33.36 -9.78
CA ALA A 191 3.08 33.74 -10.31
C ALA A 191 2.51 35.08 -9.77
N LEU A 192 3.29 35.88 -9.05
CA LEU A 192 2.91 37.22 -8.57
C LEU A 192 3.93 38.28 -9.01
N ALA A 193 4.23 38.33 -10.32
CA ALA A 193 4.92 39.47 -10.94
C ALA A 193 4.69 39.47 -12.46
N ALA A 194 3.46 39.77 -12.89
CA ALA A 194 3.14 40.30 -14.22
C ALA A 194 1.78 41.00 -14.18
#